data_AF-A0A421J729-F1
#
_entry.id   AF-A0A421J729-F1
#
_cell.length_a   1.000
_cell.length_b   1.000
_cell.length_c   1.000
_cell.angle_alpha   90.00
_cell.angle_beta   90.00
_cell.angle_gamma   90.00
#
_symmetry.space_group_name_H-M   'P 1'
#
loop_
_entity.id
_entity.type
_entity.pdbx_description
1 polymer ?
#
loop_
_entity_poly.entity_id
_entity_poly.type
_entity_poly.pdbx_seq_one_letter_code
_entity_poly.pdbx_strand_id
1 'polypeptide(L)'
;MSSDTKPIAPEAFSMAIRELTDDNLRSIRGQLLLSISKLSETNEMLKSEIENAGTSEEARADVALYTETIEENNDVIGNQRQRVDMLDAEYKRRGI
;
A
#
# COMPACT_ATOMS: atom_id res chain seq x y z
N MET A 1 -8.57 -8.18 16.33
CA MET A 1 -8.47 -9.22 15.29
C MET A 1 -7.06 -9.17 14.75
N SER A 2 -6.20 -10.09 15.20
CA SER A 2 -4.76 -10.05 14.92
C SER A 2 -4.43 -11.18 13.95
N SER A 3 -4.51 -10.85 12.67
CA SER A 3 -3.94 -11.67 11.61
C SER A 3 -2.57 -11.06 11.32
N ASP A 4 -1.55 -11.53 12.05
CA ASP A 4 -0.14 -11.30 11.74
C ASP A 4 0.21 -11.97 10.40
N THR A 5 -0.40 -11.54 9.30
CA THR A 5 0.20 -11.69 7.98
C THR A 5 1.36 -10.72 7.94
N LYS A 6 2.47 -11.08 8.58
CA LYS A 6 3.73 -10.37 8.39
C LYS A 6 3.93 -10.20 6.89
N PRO A 7 4.12 -8.96 6.40
CA PRO A 7 4.45 -8.74 5.00
C PRO A 7 5.59 -9.68 4.63
N ILE A 8 5.46 -10.41 3.51
CA ILE A 8 6.53 -11.26 2.98
C ILE A 8 7.79 -10.39 2.92
N ALA A 9 8.88 -10.89 3.50
CA ALA A 9 10.15 -10.19 3.53
C ALA A 9 10.55 -9.77 2.10
N PRO A 10 11.11 -8.56 1.90
CA PRO A 10 11.43 -8.06 0.56
C PRO A 10 12.31 -9.03 -0.25
N GLU A 11 13.22 -9.74 0.41
CA GLU A 11 14.11 -10.73 -0.20
C GLU A 11 13.34 -11.97 -0.71
N ALA A 12 12.40 -12.47 0.10
CA ALA A 12 11.56 -13.59 -0.28
C ALA A 12 10.64 -13.23 -1.45
N PHE A 13 10.13 -12.00 -1.49
CA PHE A 13 9.37 -11.49 -2.62
C PHE A 13 10.24 -11.42 -3.89
N SER A 14 11.46 -10.88 -3.79
CA SER A 14 12.39 -10.80 -4.92
C SER A 14 12.75 -12.17 -5.50
N MET A 15 12.90 -13.20 -4.65
CA MET A 15 13.12 -14.56 -5.12
C MET A 15 11.88 -15.12 -5.83
N ALA A 16 10.70 -14.97 -5.23
CA ALA A 16 9.45 -15.51 -5.77
C ALA A 16 9.14 -14.95 -7.17
N ILE A 17 9.35 -13.65 -7.41
CA ILE A 17 9.05 -13.04 -8.71
C ILE A 17 9.95 -13.55 -9.84
N ARG A 18 11.14 -14.11 -9.55
CA ARG A 18 12.04 -14.66 -10.59
C ARG A 18 11.49 -15.92 -11.24
N GLU A 19 10.62 -16.65 -10.54
CA GLU A 19 10.03 -17.92 -11.03
C GLU A 19 8.71 -17.71 -11.76
N LEU A 20 8.16 -16.50 -11.73
CA LEU A 20 6.87 -16.18 -12.35
C LEU A 20 7.01 -15.91 -13.85
N THR A 21 5.92 -16.14 -14.59
CA THR A 21 5.78 -15.72 -15.99
C THR A 21 5.59 -14.20 -16.09
N ASP A 22 5.87 -13.65 -17.27
CA ASP A 22 5.73 -12.20 -17.51
C ASP A 22 4.28 -11.72 -17.31
N ASP A 23 3.29 -12.53 -17.70
CA ASP A 23 1.88 -12.22 -17.48
C ASP A 23 1.54 -12.19 -15.98
N ASN A 24 2.09 -13.11 -15.19
CA ASN A 24 1.90 -13.10 -13.74
C ASN A 24 2.54 -11.86 -13.10
N LEU A 25 3.73 -11.47 -13.55
CA LEU A 25 4.38 -10.24 -13.08
C LEU A 25 3.54 -9.00 -13.42
N ARG A 26 3.02 -8.91 -14.64
CA ARG A 26 2.13 -7.82 -15.09
C ARG A 26 0.86 -7.75 -14.25
N SER A 27 0.27 -8.91 -13.99
CA SER A 27 -0.92 -9.03 -13.14
C SER A 27 -0.64 -8.53 -11.71
N ILE A 28 0.43 -9.01 -11.07
CA ILE A 28 0.80 -8.61 -9.70
C ILE A 28 1.10 -7.12 -9.64
N ARG A 29 1.85 -6.58 -10.61
CA ARG A 29 2.14 -5.14 -10.67
C ARG A 29 0.85 -4.32 -10.78
N GLY A 30 -0.07 -4.74 -11.64
CA GLY A 30 -1.38 -4.09 -11.78
C GLY A 30 -2.19 -4.11 -10.48
N GLN A 31 -2.19 -5.25 -9.78
CA GLN A 31 -2.86 -5.38 -8.48
C GLN A 31 -2.24 -4.48 -7.40
N LEU A 32 -0.90 -4.40 -7.33
CA LEU A 32 -0.21 -3.52 -6.40
C LEU A 32 -0.52 -2.05 -6.67
N LEU A 33 -0.45 -1.63 -7.94
CA LEU A 33 -0.78 -0.25 -8.33
C LEU A 33 -2.23 0.11 -8.03
N LEU A 34 -3.17 -0.80 -8.29
CA LEU A 34 -4.57 -0.60 -7.94
C LEU A 34 -4.77 -0.47 -6.43
N SER A 35 -4.08 -1.29 -5.64
CA SER A 35 -4.13 -1.19 -4.17
C SER A 35 -3.57 0.14 -3.68
N ILE A 36 -2.43 0.59 -4.23
CA ILE A 36 -1.85 1.90 -3.90
C ILE A 36 -2.84 3.03 -4.22
N SER A 37 -3.49 2.97 -5.39
CA SER A 37 -4.50 3.97 -5.79
C SER A 37 -5.63 4.05 -4.79
N LYS A 38 -6.23 2.90 -4.43
CA LYS A 38 -7.36 2.84 -3.49
C LYS A 38 -7.00 3.33 -2.09
N LEU A 39 -5.82 2.96 -1.58
CA LEU A 39 -5.34 3.43 -0.28
C LEU A 39 -5.07 4.93 -0.32
N SER A 40 -4.51 5.45 -1.42
CA SER A 40 -4.28 6.88 -1.59
C SER A 40 -5.61 7.66 -1.66
N GLU A 41 -6.60 7.17 -2.42
CA GLU A 41 -7.95 7.73 -2.47
C GLU A 41 -8.62 7.75 -1.09
N THR A 42 -8.44 6.67 -0.31
CA THR A 42 -8.95 6.60 1.06
C THR A 42 -8.26 7.62 1.96
N ASN A 43 -6.95 7.77 1.86
CA ASN A 43 -6.22 8.79 2.62
C ASN A 43 -6.68 10.21 2.26
N GLU A 44 -6.94 10.51 1.00
CA GLU A 44 -7.47 11.82 0.60
C GLU A 44 -8.88 12.06 1.15
N MET A 45 -9.76 11.04 1.15
CA MET A 45 -11.07 11.14 1.80
C MET A 45 -10.94 11.41 3.30
N LEU A 46 -10.09 10.67 4.01
CA LEU A 46 -9.88 10.84 5.46
C LEU A 46 -9.28 12.21 5.80
N LYS A 47 -8.35 12.72 4.98
CA LYS A 47 -7.82 14.08 5.15
C LYS A 47 -8.92 15.14 5.02
N SER A 48 -9.81 14.99 4.04
CA SER A 48 -10.95 15.89 3.88
C SER A 48 -11.87 15.84 5.11
N GLU A 49 -12.13 14.66 5.69
CA GLU A 49 -12.92 14.56 6.93
C GLU A 49 -12.23 15.26 8.11
N ILE A 50 -10.89 15.11 8.24
CA ILE A 50 -10.10 15.81 9.27
C ILE A 50 -10.18 17.34 9.10
N GLU A 51 -10.05 17.83 7.87
CA GLU A 51 -10.09 19.28 7.57
C GLU A 51 -11.46 19.91 7.85
N ASN A 52 -12.54 19.13 7.69
CA ASN A 52 -13.91 19.57 7.94
C ASN A 52 -14.40 19.24 9.36
N ALA A 53 -13.56 18.64 10.20
CA ALA A 53 -13.95 18.25 11.56
C ALA A 53 -14.24 19.47 12.44
N GLY A 54 -15.29 19.35 13.25
CA GLY A 54 -15.61 20.34 14.29
C GLY A 54 -14.59 20.37 15.43
N THR A 55 -14.82 21.22 16.42
CA THR A 55 -13.91 21.36 17.59
C THR A 55 -14.36 20.59 18.83
N SER A 56 -15.45 19.83 18.75
CA SER A 56 -15.98 19.02 19.86
C SER A 56 -15.02 17.91 20.25
N GLU A 57 -15.23 17.32 21.42
CA GLU A 57 -14.37 16.25 21.93
C GLU A 57 -14.51 14.97 21.10
N GLU A 58 -15.73 14.69 20.61
CA GLU A 58 -16.00 13.60 19.67
C GLU A 58 -15.27 13.80 18.35
N ALA A 59 -15.32 15.01 17.78
CA ALA A 59 -14.62 15.33 16.55
C ALA A 59 -13.09 15.17 16.69
N ARG A 60 -12.53 15.50 17.86
CA ARG A 60 -11.09 15.28 18.13
C ARG A 60 -10.73 13.81 18.23
N ALA A 61 -11.61 12.98 18.79
CA ALA A 61 -11.40 11.53 18.85
C ALA A 61 -11.43 10.91 17.44
N ASP A 62 -12.39 11.32 16.60
CA ASP A 62 -12.49 10.86 15.21
C ASP A 62 -11.26 11.28 14.39
N VAL A 63 -10.80 12.53 14.54
CA VAL A 63 -9.57 13.03 13.89
C VAL A 63 -8.35 12.19 14.27
N ALA A 64 -8.23 11.81 15.54
CA ALA A 64 -7.13 10.96 15.99
C ALA A 64 -7.16 9.58 15.31
N LEU A 65 -8.34 8.95 15.24
CA LEU A 65 -8.52 7.66 14.57
C LEU A 65 -8.24 7.73 13.05
N TYR A 66 -8.71 8.80 12.38
CA TYR A 66 -8.44 9.00 10.96
C TYR A 66 -6.95 9.23 10.69
N THR A 67 -6.26 9.94 11.58
CA THR A 67 -4.82 10.16 11.48
C THR A 67 -4.06 8.84 11.61
N GLU A 68 -4.39 8.02 12.61
CA GLU A 68 -3.80 6.69 12.80
C GLU A 68 -4.04 5.80 11.56
N THR A 69 -5.26 5.81 11.02
CA THR A 69 -5.60 5.05 9.82
C THR A 69 -4.78 5.50 8.60
N ILE A 70 -4.56 6.80 8.44
CA ILE A 70 -3.72 7.34 7.35
C ILE A 70 -2.26 6.88 7.50
N GLU A 71 -1.73 6.87 8.72
CA GLU A 71 -0.38 6.39 9.03
C GLU A 71 -0.22 4.91 8.66
N GLU A 72 -1.14 4.05 9.10
CA GLU A 72 -1.15 2.63 8.75
C GLU A 72 -1.25 2.40 7.23
N ASN A 73 -2.12 3.15 6.55
CA ASN A 73 -2.25 3.07 5.10
C ASN A 73 -0.95 3.49 4.39
N ASN A 74 -0.25 4.51 4.90
CA ASN A 74 1.02 4.96 4.33
C ASN A 74 2.12 3.89 4.46
N ASP A 75 2.17 3.15 5.58
CA ASP A 75 3.10 2.04 5.74
C ASP A 75 2.83 0.93 4.71
N VAL A 76 1.55 0.60 4.49
CA VAL A 76 1.15 -0.37 3.46
C VAL A 76 1.52 0.12 2.05
N ILE A 77 1.24 1.39 1.74
CA ILE A 77 1.62 2.00 0.45
C ILE A 77 3.13 1.94 0.25
N GLY A 78 3.93 2.27 1.28
CA GLY A 78 5.38 2.21 1.24
C GLY A 78 5.88 0.80 0.90
N ASN A 79 5.34 -0.22 1.57
CA ASN A 79 5.67 -1.61 1.30
C ASN A 79 5.28 -2.05 -0.13
N GLN A 80 4.10 -1.63 -0.61
CA GLN A 80 3.64 -1.94 -1.96
C GLN A 80 4.50 -1.26 -3.03
N ARG A 81 4.91 0.00 -2.82
CA ARG A 81 5.84 0.71 -3.71
C ARG A 81 7.18 0.01 -3.81
N GLN A 82 7.75 -0.42 -2.68
CA GLN A 82 8.98 -1.21 -2.67
C GLN A 82 8.85 -2.48 -3.52
N ARG A 83 7.69 -3.16 -3.47
CA ARG A 83 7.43 -4.34 -4.29
C ARG A 83 7.28 -4.01 -5.78
N VAL A 84 6.68 -2.87 -6.11
CA VAL A 84 6.63 -2.38 -7.50
C VAL A 84 8.05 -2.12 -8.02
N ASP A 85 8.92 -1.50 -7.23
CA ASP A 85 10.32 -1.26 -7.62
C ASP A 85 11.07 -2.58 -7.89
N MET A 86 10.81 -3.61 -7.08
CA MET A 86 11.36 -4.95 -7.31
C MET A 86 10.85 -5.59 -8.60
N LEU A 87 9.58 -5.42 -8.93
CA LEU A 87 8.99 -5.90 -10.18
C LEU A 87 9.57 -5.14 -11.39
N ASP A 88 9.73 -3.83 -11.29
CA ASP A 88 10.29 -2.99 -12.35
C ASP A 88 11.77 -3.33 -12.59
N ALA A 89 12.53 -3.67 -11.54
CA ALA A 89 13.88 -4.20 -11.67
C ALA A 89 13.90 -5.58 -12.37
N GLU A 90 12.94 -6.45 -12.08
CA GLU A 90 12.81 -7.75 -12.72
C GLU A 90 12.41 -7.63 -14.20
N TYR A 91 11.53 -6.69 -14.56
CA TYR A 91 11.21 -6.36 -15.95
C TYR A 91 12.44 -5.91 -16.72
N LYS A 92 13.20 -4.98 -16.15
CA LYS A 92 14.45 -4.53 -16.75
C LYS A 92 15.44 -5.67 -16.94
N ARG A 93 15.50 -6.63 -16.00
CA ARG A 93 16.34 -7.83 -16.12
C ARG A 93 15.91 -8.75 -17.26
N ARG A 94 14.60 -8.89 -17.49
CA ARG A 94 14.02 -9.73 -18.55
C ARG A 94 13.97 -9.05 -19.92
N GLY A 95 14.14 -7.72 -19.97
CA GLY A 95 14.06 -6.94 -21.20
C GLY A 95 12.62 -6.71 -21.68
N ILE A 96 11.66 -6.65 -20.75
CA ILE A 96 10.24 -6.41 -21.02
C ILE A 96 9.74 -5.11 -20.42
#